data_AF-A0A6A0H4Y9-F1
#
_entry.id   AF-A0A6A0H4Y9-F1
#
_cell.length_a   1.000
_cell.length_b   1.000
_cell.length_c   1.000
_cell.angle_alpha   90.00
_cell.angle_beta   90.00
_cell.angle_gamma   90.00
#
_symmetry.space_group_name_H-M   'P 1'
#
loop_
_entity.id
_entity.type
_entity.pdbx_description
1 polymer ?
#
loop_
_entity_poly.entity_id
_entity_poly.type
_entity_poly.pdbx_seq_one_letter_code
_entity_poly.pdbx_strand_id
1 'polypeptide(L)'
;MGMDLVTNLASIGVLTTSFGNDDGSSDDSGKSSMVQAVRSLRFLQILRMVRMDRRGGTWKLLGSVVYAHRQELITTLYIGFLGLIFSSFLVYQVEKCCNEKFKSFPDALWWGV
;
A
#
# COMPACT_ATOMS: atom_id res chain seq x y z
N MET A 1 -2.66 24.92 -0.72
CA MET A 1 -1.71 26.03 -0.47
C MET A 1 -0.33 25.53 -0.04
N GLY A 2 -0.17 24.76 1.05
CA GLY A 2 1.17 24.27 1.44
C GLY A 2 1.74 23.14 0.57
N MET A 3 0.87 22.33 -0.05
CA MET A 3 1.27 21.15 -0.81
C MET A 3 1.70 21.48 -2.25
N ASP A 4 0.98 22.44 -2.86
CA ASP A 4 1.30 23.02 -4.17
C ASP A 4 2.68 23.68 -4.17
N LEU A 5 3.05 24.33 -3.04
CA LEU A 5 4.36 24.95 -2.83
C LEU A 5 5.48 23.90 -2.80
N VAL A 6 5.27 22.78 -2.08
CA VAL A 6 6.29 21.72 -1.95
C VAL A 6 6.52 21.01 -3.28
N THR A 7 5.45 20.75 -4.05
CA THR A 7 5.58 20.16 -5.39
C THR A 7 6.25 21.12 -6.37
N ASN A 8 5.92 22.41 -6.31
CA ASN A 8 6.53 23.42 -7.16
C ASN A 8 8.03 23.60 -6.83
N LEU A 9 8.38 23.65 -5.54
CA LEU A 9 9.77 23.75 -5.07
C LEU A 9 10.60 22.52 -5.43
N ALA A 10 10.03 21.31 -5.34
CA ALA A 10 10.71 20.08 -5.75
C ALA A 10 10.96 20.03 -7.26
N SER A 11 10.00 20.48 -8.07
CA SER A 11 10.19 20.62 -9.52
C SER A 11 11.28 21.64 -9.85
N ILE A 12 11.27 22.80 -9.18
CA ILE A 12 12.31 23.82 -9.35
C ILE A 12 13.68 23.24 -8.96
N GLY A 13 13.82 22.55 -7.83
CA GLY A 13 15.09 21.95 -7.41
C GLY A 13 15.63 20.90 -8.38
N VAL A 14 14.76 20.05 -8.95
CA VAL A 14 15.15 19.09 -9.99
C VAL A 14 15.58 19.79 -11.28
N LEU A 15 14.87 20.87 -11.67
CA LEU A 15 15.23 21.70 -12.82
C LEU A 15 16.54 22.46 -12.59
N THR A 16 16.82 22.98 -11.39
CA THR A 16 18.08 23.69 -11.11
C THR A 16 19.28 22.75 -11.15
N THR A 17 19.15 21.53 -10.64
CA THR A 17 20.20 20.50 -10.77
C THR A 17 20.35 20.01 -12.21
N SER A 18 19.28 20.07 -13.03
CA SER A 18 19.34 19.75 -14.45
C SER A 18 19.94 20.87 -15.30
N PHE A 19 19.73 22.14 -14.96
CA PHE A 19 20.26 23.30 -15.69
C PHE A 19 21.63 23.75 -15.21
N GLY A 20 22.01 23.46 -13.96
CA GLY A 20 23.28 23.85 -13.35
C GLY A 20 24.37 22.79 -13.40
N ASN A 21 24.24 21.71 -14.18
CA ASN A 21 25.18 20.60 -14.21
C ASN A 21 25.73 20.32 -15.61
N ASP A 22 26.30 21.35 -16.25
CA ASP A 22 27.15 21.26 -17.45
C ASP A 22 28.64 21.09 -17.10
N ASP A 23 28.98 20.78 -15.84
CA ASP A 23 30.35 20.46 -15.45
C ASP A 23 30.56 18.93 -15.50
N GLY A 24 31.44 18.51 -16.41
CA GLY A 24 31.82 17.12 -16.67
C GLY A 24 32.57 16.45 -15.51
N SER A 25 31.86 16.20 -14.41
CA SER A 25 32.30 15.34 -13.30
C SER A 25 31.38 14.13 -13.18
N SER A 26 31.99 12.94 -13.04
CA SER A 26 31.37 11.61 -12.97
C SER A 26 30.57 11.36 -11.68
N ASP A 27 29.67 12.28 -11.31
CA ASP A 27 28.83 12.21 -10.10
C ASP A 27 27.45 11.58 -10.36
N ASP A 28 27.41 10.41 -11.02
CA ASP A 28 26.19 9.60 -11.15
C ASP A 28 25.66 9.12 -9.79
N SER A 29 26.55 8.93 -8.81
CA SER A 29 26.22 8.56 -7.43
C SER A 29 25.45 9.67 -6.68
N GLY A 30 25.78 10.94 -6.95
CA GLY A 30 25.08 12.10 -6.37
C GLY A 30 23.69 12.32 -6.98
N LYS A 31 23.57 12.11 -8.30
CA LYS A 31 22.29 12.19 -9.02
C LYS A 31 21.33 11.07 -8.63
N SER A 32 21.81 9.83 -8.54
CA SER A 32 20.98 8.68 -8.14
C SER A 32 20.47 8.78 -6.69
N SER A 33 21.30 9.27 -5.76
CA SER A 33 20.88 9.51 -4.36
C SER A 33 19.90 10.68 -4.23
N MET A 34 20.05 11.75 -5.01
CA MET A 34 19.07 12.84 -5.05
C MET A 34 17.72 12.42 -5.65
N VAL A 35 17.73 11.61 -6.72
CA VAL A 35 16.50 11.04 -7.32
C VAL A 35 15.78 10.12 -6.32
N GLN A 36 16.52 9.32 -5.55
CA GLN A 36 15.97 8.51 -4.47
C GLN A 36 15.39 9.37 -3.34
N ALA A 37 16.06 10.47 -2.97
CA ALA A 37 15.56 11.42 -1.99
C ALA A 37 14.27 12.12 -2.45
N VAL A 38 14.17 12.49 -3.73
CA VAL A 38 12.93 13.05 -4.30
C VAL A 38 11.82 11.99 -4.30
N ARG A 39 12.13 10.73 -4.61
CA ARG A 39 11.17 9.63 -4.57
C ARG A 39 10.70 9.32 -3.14
N SER A 40 11.60 9.31 -2.16
CA SER A 40 11.27 9.11 -0.74
C SER A 40 10.52 10.31 -0.16
N LEU A 41 10.84 11.54 -0.59
CA LEU A 41 10.05 12.72 -0.31
C LEU A 41 8.63 12.62 -0.88
N ARG A 42 8.43 12.03 -2.08
CA ARG A 42 7.09 11.74 -2.60
C ARG A 42 6.33 10.71 -1.74
N PHE A 43 7.00 9.68 -1.23
CA PHE A 43 6.40 8.74 -0.27
C PHE A 43 6.03 9.40 1.06
N LEU A 44 6.90 10.26 1.61
CA LEU A 44 6.61 11.06 2.80
C LEU A 44 5.51 12.11 2.53
N GLN A 45 5.43 12.64 1.31
CA GLN A 45 4.34 13.50 0.87
C GLN A 45 3.02 12.75 0.76
N ILE A 46 3.00 11.47 0.36
CA ILE A 46 1.80 10.63 0.40
C ILE A 46 1.36 10.40 1.85
N LEU A 47 2.29 10.11 2.76
CA LEU A 47 2.00 10.02 4.20
C LEU A 47 1.46 11.34 4.77
N ARG A 48 2.03 12.46 4.34
CA ARG A 48 1.55 13.79 4.74
C ARG A 48 0.25 14.17 4.03
N MET A 49 -0.02 13.69 2.82
CA MET A 49 -1.29 13.78 2.10
C MET A 49 -2.37 13.02 2.87
N VAL A 50 -2.06 11.82 3.35
CA VAL A 50 -2.94 11.01 4.20
C VAL A 50 -3.19 11.70 5.55
N ARG A 51 -2.17 12.32 6.15
CA ARG A 51 -2.30 12.99 7.45
C ARG A 51 -2.84 14.43 7.37
N MET A 52 -2.70 15.09 6.22
CA MET A 52 -3.12 16.47 5.91
C MET A 52 -4.31 16.49 4.94
N ASP A 53 -4.98 15.34 4.74
CA ASP A 53 -6.38 15.29 4.33
C ASP A 53 -7.21 15.84 5.50
N ARG A 54 -7.29 17.17 5.54
CA ARG A 54 -7.66 18.00 6.70
C ARG A 54 -9.09 17.82 7.22
N ARG A 55 -9.77 16.72 6.86
CA ARG A 55 -11.04 16.26 7.43
C ARG A 55 -10.97 14.74 7.54
N GLY A 56 -10.33 14.24 8.59
CA GLY A 56 -10.51 12.87 9.07
C GLY A 56 -11.98 12.44 9.30
N GLY A 57 -12.97 13.24 8.89
CA GLY A 57 -14.35 12.89 8.66
C GLY A 57 -14.54 11.63 7.80
N THR A 58 -13.79 11.38 6.71
CA THR A 58 -13.95 10.11 5.97
C THR A 58 -13.50 8.91 6.81
N TRP A 59 -12.37 9.03 7.48
CA TRP A 59 -11.87 8.01 8.41
C TRP A 59 -12.79 7.83 9.63
N LYS A 60 -13.39 8.92 10.12
CA LYS A 60 -14.32 8.92 11.24
C LYS A 60 -15.70 8.40 10.83
N LEU A 61 -16.15 8.63 9.60
CA LEU A 61 -17.38 8.07 9.04
C LEU A 61 -17.22 6.58 8.76
N LEU A 62 -16.15 6.18 8.09
CA LEU A 62 -15.82 4.76 7.87
C LEU A 62 -15.68 4.03 9.21
N GLY A 63 -14.92 4.60 10.15
CA GLY A 63 -14.78 4.08 11.51
C GLY A 63 -16.12 4.05 12.27
N SER A 64 -16.99 5.06 12.11
CA SER A 64 -18.30 5.11 12.76
C SER A 64 -19.27 4.07 12.20
N VAL A 65 -19.27 3.81 10.90
CA VAL A 65 -20.10 2.78 10.26
C VAL A 65 -19.62 1.39 10.68
N VAL A 66 -18.30 1.16 10.67
CA VAL A 66 -17.69 -0.07 11.17
C VAL A 66 -18.01 -0.26 12.65
N TYR A 67 -17.97 0.80 13.46
CA TYR A 67 -18.31 0.73 14.89
C TYR A 67 -19.79 0.48 15.12
N ALA A 68 -20.68 1.11 14.36
CA ALA A 68 -22.13 0.94 14.45
C ALA A 68 -22.55 -0.49 14.07
N HIS A 69 -21.98 -1.01 12.98
CA HIS A 69 -22.25 -2.37 12.50
C HIS A 69 -21.24 -3.41 12.99
N ARG A 70 -20.41 -3.11 14.01
CA ARG A 70 -19.33 -4.02 14.46
C ARG A 70 -19.85 -5.42 14.78
N GLN A 71 -21.06 -5.52 15.34
CA GLN A 71 -21.67 -6.78 15.72
C GLN A 71 -22.02 -7.63 14.50
N GLU A 72 -22.62 -7.01 13.49
CA GLU A 72 -23.01 -7.65 12.23
C GLU A 72 -21.78 -7.93 11.35
N LEU A 73 -20.87 -6.96 11.25
CA LEU A 73 -19.64 -7.05 10.47
C LEU A 73 -18.70 -8.15 10.99
N ILE A 74 -18.52 -8.24 12.31
CA ILE A 74 -17.71 -9.32 12.91
C ILE A 74 -18.40 -10.67 12.69
N THR A 75 -19.73 -10.76 12.78
CA THR A 75 -20.46 -12.00 12.51
C THR A 75 -20.27 -12.47 11.07
N THR A 76 -20.42 -11.58 10.08
CA THR A 76 -20.24 -11.92 8.67
C THR A 76 -18.79 -12.26 8.35
N LEU A 77 -17.84 -11.49 8.89
CA LEU A 77 -16.41 -11.77 8.76
C LEU A 77 -16.03 -13.09 9.44
N TYR A 78 -16.63 -13.42 10.59
CA TYR A 78 -16.40 -14.66 11.30
C TYR A 78 -16.96 -15.86 10.52
N ILE A 79 -18.21 -15.80 10.03
CA ILE A 79 -18.78 -16.85 9.16
C ILE A 79 -17.94 -17.00 7.88
N GLY A 80 -17.53 -15.89 7.27
CA GLY A 80 -16.70 -15.90 6.07
C GLY A 80 -15.33 -16.51 6.33
N PHE A 81 -14.68 -16.14 7.43
CA PHE A 81 -13.37 -16.67 7.81
C PHE A 81 -13.44 -18.16 8.20
N LEU A 82 -14.45 -18.57 8.98
CA LEU A 82 -14.70 -19.99 9.27
C LEU A 82 -14.96 -20.78 7.98
N GLY A 83 -15.78 -20.24 7.08
CA GLY A 83 -16.06 -20.83 5.78
C GLY A 83 -14.84 -20.90 4.88
N LEU A 84 -13.94 -19.90 4.93
CA LEU A 84 -12.71 -19.86 4.15
C LEU A 84 -11.67 -20.87 4.67
N ILE A 85 -11.52 -20.99 5.99
CA ILE A 85 -10.70 -22.03 6.61
C ILE A 85 -11.27 -23.42 6.31
N PHE A 86 -12.59 -23.59 6.38
CA PHE A 86 -13.25 -24.86 6.08
C PHE A 86 -13.17 -25.21 4.58
N SER A 87 -13.36 -24.23 3.69
CA SER A 87 -13.18 -24.37 2.24
C SER A 87 -11.75 -24.75 1.89
N SER A 88 -10.76 -24.06 2.47
CA SER A 88 -9.34 -24.38 2.30
C SER A 88 -9.03 -25.79 2.81
N PHE A 89 -9.63 -26.22 3.93
CA PHE A 89 -9.48 -27.56 4.45
C PHE A 89 -10.15 -28.63 3.57
N LEU A 90 -11.34 -28.36 3.01
CA LEU A 90 -12.02 -29.25 2.06
C LEU A 90 -11.22 -29.39 0.76
N VAL A 91 -10.71 -28.28 0.21
CA VAL A 91 -9.82 -28.28 -0.97
C VAL A 91 -8.56 -29.09 -0.67
N TYR A 92 -7.91 -28.86 0.47
CA TYR A 92 -6.75 -29.66 0.91
C TYR A 92 -7.07 -31.15 1.03
N GLN A 93 -8.27 -31.50 1.50
CA GLN A 93 -8.68 -32.89 1.70
C GLN A 93 -9.06 -33.58 0.38
N VAL A 94 -9.66 -32.86 -0.56
CA VAL A 94 -9.97 -33.32 -1.92
C VAL A 94 -8.71 -33.51 -2.76
N GLU A 95 -7.75 -32.60 -2.68
CA GLU A 95 -6.49 -32.71 -3.44
C GLU A 95 -5.55 -33.80 -2.90
N LYS A 96 -5.65 -34.13 -1.61
CA LYS A 96 -4.89 -35.24 -1.00
C LYS A 96 -5.11 -36.60 -1.66
N CYS A 97 -6.24 -36.82 -2.33
CA CYS A 97 -6.55 -38.11 -2.95
C CYS A 97 -5.95 -38.28 -4.36
N CYS A 98 -5.44 -37.23 -5.03
CA CYS A 98 -5.15 -37.35 -6.47
C CYS A 98 -3.82 -36.80 -7.01
N ASN A 99 -2.99 -35.97 -6.34
CA ASN A 99 -1.58 -35.73 -6.73
C ASN A 99 -0.80 -34.77 -5.79
N GLU A 100 0.49 -35.07 -5.51
CA GLU A 100 1.40 -34.37 -4.58
C GLU A 100 1.92 -32.99 -5.06
N LYS A 101 1.12 -32.15 -5.73
CA LYS A 101 1.60 -30.84 -6.28
C LYS A 101 1.08 -29.58 -5.58
N PHE A 102 0.20 -29.69 -4.58
CA PHE A 102 -0.29 -28.52 -3.84
C PHE A 102 0.11 -28.63 -2.37
N LYS A 103 1.32 -28.16 -2.06
CA LYS A 103 2.00 -28.40 -0.77
C LYS A 103 1.84 -27.25 0.23
N SER A 104 1.08 -26.19 -0.09
CA SER A 104 1.15 -24.94 0.68
C SER A 104 -0.22 -24.31 0.91
N PHE A 105 -0.63 -24.31 2.19
CA PHE A 105 -1.79 -23.59 2.76
C PHE A 105 -2.02 -22.18 2.16
N PRO A 106 -0.98 -21.36 1.87
CA PRO A 106 -1.13 -20.04 1.27
C PRO A 106 -1.69 -20.01 -0.17
N ASP A 107 -1.40 -21.00 -1.02
CA ASP A 107 -1.81 -20.99 -2.44
C ASP A 107 -3.31 -21.29 -2.61
N ALA A 108 -3.84 -22.21 -1.79
CA ALA A 108 -5.28 -22.48 -1.70
C ALA A 108 -6.04 -21.29 -1.08
N LEU A 109 -5.38 -20.53 -0.20
CA LEU A 109 -5.92 -19.33 0.44
C LEU A 109 -6.03 -18.16 -0.55
N TRP A 110 -5.12 -18.05 -1.53
CA TRP A 110 -5.19 -17.06 -2.62
C TRP A 110 -6.24 -17.41 -3.70
N TRP A 111 -6.56 -18.68 -3.90
CA TRP A 111 -7.60 -19.11 -4.86
C TRP A 111 -9.03 -19.03 -4.30
N GLY A 112 -9.19 -18.95 -2.97
CA GLY A 112 -10.49 -18.85 -2.31
C GLY A 112 -10.95 -17.43 -1.95
N VAL A 113 -10.10 -16.41 -2.17
CA VAL A 113 -10.40 -14.98 -1.93
C VAL A 113 -11.09 -14.33 -3.13
#